data_AF-A0A7Y6C004-F1
#
_entry.id   AF-A0A7Y6C004-F1
#
_cell.length_a   1.000
_cell.length_b   1.000
_cell.length_c   1.000
_cell.angle_alpha   90.00
_cell.angle_beta   90.00
_cell.angle_gamma   90.00
#
_symmetry.space_group_name_H-M   'P 1'
#
loop_
_entity.id
_entity.type
_entity.pdbx_description
1 polymer ?
#
loop_
_entity_poly.entity_id
_entity_poly.type
_entity_poly.pdbx_seq_one_letter_code
_entity_poly.pdbx_strand_id
1 'polypeptide(L)'
;MNSRSVEIGLFFSRIMIGLIFVLHGWSKFEGGISGTVGFFESIGIPGFLASVVAIIELAGGAAMILGLGTRVFAALFIVVMAGVLLTAKVGQPFMSGTEFDYLLLVGSLTLLFTGSRFLAVDQFFARQGSVSRNASA
;
A
#
# COMPACT_ATOMS: atom_id res chain seq x y z
N MET A 1 3.13 26.85 3.14
CA MET A 1 2.13 26.03 2.40
C MET A 1 0.92 25.83 3.29
N ASN A 2 -0.30 25.92 2.75
CA ASN A 2 -1.52 25.65 3.52
C ASN A 2 -1.55 24.16 3.89
N SER A 3 -1.59 23.85 5.19
CA SER A 3 -1.63 22.47 5.70
C SER A 3 -2.82 21.70 5.14
N ARG A 4 -3.94 22.38 4.88
CA ARG A 4 -5.13 21.76 4.28
C ARG A 4 -4.89 21.29 2.84
N SER A 5 -4.20 22.08 2.03
CA SER A 5 -3.91 21.71 0.63
C SER A 5 -2.97 20.51 0.55
N VAL A 6 -1.98 20.42 1.46
CA VAL A 6 -1.07 19.27 1.56
C VAL A 6 -1.84 17.99 1.91
N GLU A 7 -2.70 18.05 2.92
CA GLU A 7 -3.54 16.93 3.34
C GLU A 7 -4.49 16.45 2.24
N ILE A 8 -5.05 17.37 1.44
CA ILE A 8 -5.88 17.00 0.28
C ILE A 8 -5.03 16.27 -0.78
N GLY A 9 -3.82 16.74 -1.07
CA GLY A 9 -2.91 16.06 -1.98
C GLY A 9 -2.57 14.64 -1.51
N LEU A 10 -2.23 14.50 -0.22
CA LEU A 10 -1.94 13.21 0.41
C LEU A 10 -3.15 12.28 0.43
N PHE A 11 -4.37 12.81 0.51
CA PHE A 11 -5.59 12.03 0.39
C PHE A 11 -5.70 11.40 -1.00
N PHE A 12 -5.55 12.18 -2.08
CA PHE A 12 -5.61 11.63 -3.43
C PHE A 12 -4.49 10.62 -3.71
N SER A 13 -3.27 10.88 -3.23
CA SER A 13 -2.18 9.91 -3.30
C SER A 13 -2.54 8.60 -2.58
N ARG A 14 -3.13 8.69 -1.37
CA ARG A 14 -3.57 7.53 -0.60
C ARG A 14 -4.62 6.71 -1.35
N ILE A 15 -5.64 7.36 -1.89
CA ILE A 15 -6.71 6.69 -2.64
C ILE A 15 -6.16 6.00 -3.89
N MET A 16 -5.33 6.69 -4.67
CA MET A 16 -4.80 6.12 -5.92
C MET A 16 -3.84 4.95 -5.66
N ILE A 17 -2.91 5.09 -4.71
CA ILE A 17 -2.00 4.01 -4.32
C ILE A 17 -2.80 2.82 -3.79
N GLY A 18 -3.77 3.06 -2.92
CA GLY A 18 -4.65 2.00 -2.40
C GLY A 18 -5.41 1.28 -3.52
N LEU A 19 -6.00 2.01 -4.47
CA LEU A 19 -6.71 1.44 -5.62
C LEU A 19 -5.81 0.56 -6.48
N ILE A 20 -4.59 1.03 -6.78
CA ILE A 20 -3.61 0.27 -7.56
C ILE A 20 -3.31 -1.06 -6.86
N PHE A 21 -3.04 -1.04 -5.56
CA PHE A 21 -2.78 -2.26 -4.79
C PHE A 21 -4.00 -3.20 -4.71
N VAL A 22 -5.23 -2.67 -4.58
CA VAL A 22 -6.46 -3.49 -4.66
C VAL A 22 -6.52 -4.24 -5.99
N LEU A 23 -6.31 -3.54 -7.11
CA LEU A 23 -6.40 -4.14 -8.44
C LEU A 23 -5.27 -5.16 -8.70
N HIS A 24 -4.05 -4.88 -8.23
CA HIS A 24 -2.94 -5.84 -8.29
C HIS A 24 -3.17 -7.07 -7.41
N GLY A 25 -3.73 -6.91 -6.22
CA GLY A 25 -4.08 -8.02 -5.34
C GLY A 25 -5.23 -8.84 -5.92
N TRP A 26 -6.26 -8.19 -6.44
CA TRP A 26 -7.43 -8.83 -7.05
C TRP A 26 -7.05 -9.66 -8.28
N SER A 27 -6.26 -9.09 -9.20
CA SER A 27 -5.84 -9.79 -10.41
C SER A 27 -5.03 -11.08 -10.14
N LYS A 28 -4.36 -11.20 -8.98
CA LYS A 28 -3.70 -12.46 -8.59
C LYS A 28 -4.66 -13.59 -8.25
N PHE A 29 -5.91 -13.29 -7.95
CA PHE A 29 -6.98 -14.27 -7.72
C PHE A 29 -7.83 -14.51 -8.97
N GLU A 30 -7.72 -13.67 -10.00
CA GLU A 30 -8.38 -13.90 -11.28
C GLU A 30 -7.78 -15.14 -11.95
N GLY A 31 -8.60 -16.17 -12.14
CA GLY A 31 -8.13 -17.46 -12.66
C GLY A 31 -7.45 -18.36 -11.61
N GLY A 32 -7.42 -17.95 -10.35
CA GLY A 32 -6.85 -18.72 -9.23
C GLY A 32 -5.38 -18.38 -8.93
N ILE A 33 -5.00 -18.52 -7.66
CA ILE A 33 -3.66 -18.11 -7.18
C ILE A 33 -2.51 -18.95 -7.75
N SER A 34 -2.80 -20.13 -8.32
CA SER A 34 -1.80 -21.08 -8.82
C SER A 34 -0.91 -20.49 -9.93
N GLY A 35 -1.45 -19.60 -10.77
CA GLY A 35 -0.64 -18.91 -11.77
C GLY A 35 0.43 -18.02 -11.14
N THR A 36 0.06 -17.27 -10.10
CA THR A 36 0.99 -16.41 -9.35
C THR A 36 2.00 -17.25 -8.56
N VAL A 37 1.56 -18.38 -7.98
CA VAL A 37 2.46 -19.34 -7.30
C VAL A 37 3.53 -19.83 -8.27
N GLY A 38 3.14 -20.31 -9.45
CA GLY A 38 4.10 -20.77 -10.47
C GLY A 38 5.03 -19.67 -10.96
N PHE A 39 4.53 -18.44 -11.10
CA PHE A 39 5.37 -17.29 -11.42
C PHE A 39 6.42 -17.03 -10.33
N PHE A 40 6.03 -17.02 -9.05
CA PHE A 40 6.95 -16.81 -7.93
C PHE A 40 8.03 -17.89 -7.89
N GLU A 41 7.64 -19.16 -8.05
CA GLU A 41 8.59 -20.29 -8.08
C GLU A 41 9.57 -20.18 -9.25
N SER A 42 9.11 -19.73 -10.43
CA SER A 42 9.96 -19.55 -11.61
C SER A 42 11.05 -18.49 -11.44
N ILE A 43 10.83 -17.51 -10.55
CA ILE A 43 11.82 -16.47 -10.20
C ILE A 43 12.53 -16.77 -8.87
N GLY A 44 12.41 -18.00 -8.35
CA GLY A 44 13.12 -18.47 -7.15
C GLY A 44 12.52 -18.00 -5.83
N ILE A 45 11.28 -17.50 -5.83
CA ILE A 45 10.55 -17.11 -4.62
C ILE A 45 9.65 -18.26 -4.15
N PRO A 46 9.60 -18.58 -2.85
CA PRO A 46 8.67 -19.58 -2.32
C PRO A 46 7.21 -19.33 -2.72
N GLY A 47 6.55 -20.34 -3.29
CA GLY A 47 5.19 -20.22 -3.84
C GLY A 47 4.14 -19.71 -2.84
N PHE A 48 4.25 -20.06 -1.55
CA PHE A 48 3.31 -19.59 -0.52
C PHE A 48 3.29 -18.06 -0.36
N LEU A 49 4.39 -17.37 -0.72
CA LEU A 49 4.46 -15.92 -0.67
C LEU A 49 3.53 -15.26 -1.70
N ALA A 50 3.12 -15.96 -2.76
CA ALA A 50 2.15 -15.46 -3.71
C ALA A 50 0.82 -15.10 -3.00
N SER A 51 0.33 -16.00 -2.14
CA SER A 51 -0.88 -15.77 -1.35
C SER A 51 -0.69 -14.66 -0.33
N VAL A 52 0.47 -14.61 0.34
CA VAL A 52 0.79 -13.56 1.33
C VAL A 52 0.79 -12.18 0.67
N VAL A 53 1.50 -12.03 -0.45
CA VAL A 53 1.57 -10.77 -1.21
C VAL A 53 0.18 -10.40 -1.73
N ALA A 54 -0.56 -11.33 -2.33
CA ALA A 54 -1.90 -11.06 -2.85
C ALA A 54 -2.86 -10.53 -1.76
N ILE A 55 -2.81 -11.11 -0.55
CA ILE A 55 -3.61 -10.65 0.59
C ILE A 55 -3.15 -9.27 1.07
N ILE A 56 -1.84 -9.04 1.18
CA ILE A 56 -1.29 -7.73 1.60
C ILE A 56 -1.72 -6.64 0.62
N GLU A 57 -1.61 -6.88 -0.68
CA GLU A 57 -1.98 -5.90 -1.70
C GLU A 57 -3.50 -5.65 -1.70
N LEU A 58 -4.31 -6.70 -1.66
CA LEU A 58 -5.77 -6.58 -1.70
C LEU A 58 -6.33 -5.94 -0.43
N ALA A 59 -6.07 -6.55 0.73
CA ALA A 59 -6.58 -6.08 2.01
C ALA A 59 -5.92 -4.77 2.43
N GLY A 60 -4.61 -4.63 2.20
CA GLY A 60 -3.89 -3.41 2.48
C GLY A 60 -4.29 -2.27 1.56
N GLY A 61 -4.58 -2.55 0.29
CA GLY A 61 -5.07 -1.54 -0.65
C GLY A 61 -6.43 -0.99 -0.21
N ALA A 62 -7.35 -1.88 0.19
CA ALA A 62 -8.64 -1.50 0.73
C ALA A 62 -8.50 -0.70 2.03
N ALA A 63 -7.65 -1.14 2.96
CA ALA A 63 -7.37 -0.42 4.20
C ALA A 63 -6.75 0.96 3.92
N MET A 64 -5.85 1.08 2.94
CA MET A 64 -5.25 2.34 2.53
C MET A 64 -6.31 3.32 2.01
N ILE A 65 -7.24 2.87 1.16
CA ILE A 65 -8.36 3.71 0.67
C ILE A 65 -9.17 4.26 1.85
N LEU A 66 -9.56 3.37 2.78
CA LEU A 66 -10.30 3.73 3.99
C LEU A 66 -9.48 4.59 4.97
N GLY A 67 -8.16 4.65 4.80
CA GLY A 67 -7.25 5.31 5.74
C GLY A 67 -7.19 4.59 7.09
N LEU A 68 -7.19 3.26 7.06
CA LEU A 68 -7.01 2.39 8.21
C LEU A 68 -5.56 1.89 8.26
N GLY A 69 -4.81 2.26 9.29
CA GLY A 69 -3.43 1.79 9.44
C GLY A 69 -2.51 2.25 8.31
N THR A 70 -2.73 3.45 7.74
CA THR A 70 -2.01 4.00 6.57
C THR A 70 -0.50 3.75 6.63
N ARG A 71 0.15 3.99 7.79
CA ARG A 71 1.60 3.80 7.95
C ARG A 71 2.02 2.34 7.91
N VAL A 72 1.22 1.44 8.49
CA VAL A 72 1.51 0.01 8.52
C VAL A 72 1.46 -0.55 7.10
N PHE A 73 0.38 -0.28 6.37
CA PHE A 73 0.25 -0.77 4.99
C PHE A 73 1.22 -0.09 4.03
N ALA A 74 1.57 1.18 4.25
CA ALA A 74 2.64 1.84 3.49
C ALA A 74 3.99 1.13 3.66
N ALA A 75 4.35 0.72 4.88
CA ALA A 75 5.56 -0.07 5.13
C ALA A 75 5.50 -1.42 4.42
N LEU A 76 4.36 -2.12 4.45
CA LEU A 76 4.18 -3.38 3.74
C LEU A 76 4.32 -3.21 2.22
N PHE A 77 3.72 -2.17 1.64
CA PHE A 77 3.83 -1.86 0.22
C PHE A 77 5.28 -1.55 -0.20
N ILE A 78 6.05 -0.85 0.63
CA ILE A 78 7.48 -0.64 0.41
C ILE A 78 8.21 -1.98 0.30
N VAL A 79 7.94 -2.92 1.21
CA VAL A 79 8.55 -4.26 1.18
C VAL A 79 8.13 -5.02 -0.08
N VAL A 80 6.86 -4.97 -0.48
CA VAL A 80 6.37 -5.62 -1.71
C VAL A 80 7.05 -5.02 -2.94
N MET A 81 7.11 -3.70 -3.08
CA MET A 81 7.75 -3.03 -4.23
C MET A 81 9.26 -3.27 -4.26
N ALA A 82 9.94 -3.27 -3.12
CA ALA A 82 11.34 -3.67 -3.04
C ALA A 82 11.53 -5.12 -3.48
N GLY A 83 10.64 -6.03 -3.07
CA GLY A 83 10.62 -7.41 -3.53
C GLY A 83 10.50 -7.51 -5.05
N VAL A 84 9.55 -6.79 -5.66
CA VAL A 84 9.35 -6.75 -7.12
C VAL A 84 10.63 -6.29 -7.85
N LEU A 85 11.23 -5.18 -7.41
CA LEU A 85 12.43 -4.61 -8.04
C LEU A 85 13.67 -5.50 -7.90
N LEU A 86 13.80 -6.21 -6.78
CA LEU A 86 14.93 -7.10 -6.50
C LEU A 86 14.75 -8.53 -7.03
N THR A 87 13.58 -8.85 -7.59
CA THR A 87 13.30 -10.19 -8.12
C THR A 87 12.70 -10.13 -9.52
N ALA A 88 11.39 -9.90 -9.64
CA ALA A 88 10.62 -9.95 -10.88
C ALA A 88 11.11 -8.97 -11.97
N LYS A 89 11.78 -7.88 -11.57
CA LYS A 89 12.21 -6.81 -12.49
C LYS A 89 13.71 -6.53 -12.48
N VAL A 90 14.53 -7.46 -11.99
CA VAL A 90 15.99 -7.32 -12.02
C VAL A 90 16.48 -7.16 -13.46
N GLY A 91 17.31 -6.14 -13.69
CA GLY A 91 17.89 -5.86 -15.01
C GLY A 91 16.95 -5.20 -16.01
N GLN A 92 15.68 -4.95 -15.66
CA GLN A 92 14.78 -4.19 -16.52
C GLN A 92 15.13 -2.69 -16.50
N PRO A 93 15.06 -1.99 -17.64
CA PRO A 93 15.35 -0.57 -17.71
C PRO A 93 14.27 0.26 -17.00
N PHE A 94 14.60 1.51 -16.67
CA PHE A 94 13.65 2.42 -16.02
C PHE A 94 12.40 2.66 -16.87
N MET A 95 12.59 3.18 -18.09
CA MET A 95 11.55 3.71 -19.01
C MET A 95 10.67 2.67 -19.72
N SER A 96 10.81 1.39 -19.42
CA SER A 96 9.96 0.36 -20.02
C SER A 96 9.74 -0.85 -19.11
N GLY A 97 9.90 -0.67 -17.81
CA GLY A 97 9.95 -1.81 -16.90
C GLY A 97 9.68 -1.47 -15.45
N THR A 98 10.28 -0.40 -14.92
CA THR A 98 10.33 -0.17 -13.47
C THR A 98 9.79 1.19 -13.01
N GLU A 99 9.53 2.13 -13.93
CA GLU A 99 9.09 3.50 -13.61
C GLU A 99 7.89 3.55 -12.65
N PHE A 100 6.91 2.67 -12.85
CA PHE A 100 5.70 2.61 -12.06
C PHE A 100 5.93 2.00 -10.68
N ASP A 101 6.77 0.97 -10.58
CA ASP A 101 7.10 0.36 -9.28
C ASP A 101 7.90 1.35 -8.41
N TYR A 102 8.79 2.14 -9.02
CA TYR A 102 9.46 3.24 -8.32
C TYR A 102 8.48 4.32 -7.86
N LEU A 103 7.49 4.67 -8.69
CA LEU A 103 6.46 5.63 -8.31
C LEU A 103 5.63 5.12 -7.12
N LEU A 104 5.26 3.84 -7.12
CA LEU A 104 4.56 3.20 -6.01
C LEU A 104 5.41 3.09 -4.75
N LEU A 105 6.70 2.78 -4.88
CA LEU A 105 7.64 2.73 -3.78
C LEU A 105 7.80 4.11 -3.11
N VAL A 106 8.05 5.15 -3.90
CA VAL A 106 8.22 6.53 -3.39
C VAL A 106 6.90 7.09 -2.88
N GLY A 107 5.78 6.79 -3.54
CA GLY A 107 4.44 7.13 -3.05
C GLY A 107 4.15 6.48 -1.69
N SER A 108 4.51 5.21 -1.52
CA SER A 108 4.36 4.49 -0.25
C SER A 108 5.29 5.05 0.82
N LEU A 109 6.54 5.41 0.51
CA LEU A 109 7.44 6.13 1.42
C LEU A 109 6.83 7.47 1.87
N THR A 110 6.25 8.22 0.93
CA THR A 110 5.57 9.48 1.23
C THR A 110 4.43 9.26 2.22
N LEU A 111 3.59 8.25 2.03
CA LEU A 111 2.50 7.92 2.94
C LEU A 111 2.98 7.38 4.29
N LEU A 112 4.10 6.65 4.34
CA LEU A 112 4.71 6.17 5.57
C LEU A 112 5.12 7.33 6.48
N PHE A 113 5.84 8.32 5.93
CA PHE A 113 6.35 9.44 6.72
C PHE A 113 5.26 10.48 7.04
N THR A 114 4.38 10.77 6.09
CA THR A 114 3.31 11.77 6.29
C THR A 114 2.14 11.20 7.09
N GLY A 115 1.80 9.93 6.90
CA GLY A 115 0.70 9.25 7.58
C GLY A 115 -0.71 9.73 7.20
N SER A 116 -0.86 10.39 6.04
CA SER A 116 -2.12 10.91 5.44
C SER A 116 -3.37 10.70 6.30
N ARG A 117 -3.75 11.73 7.07
CA ARG A 117 -4.81 11.60 8.09
C ARG A 117 -6.14 12.12 7.59
N PHE A 118 -6.16 13.05 6.63
CA PHE A 118 -7.41 13.63 6.13
C PHE A 118 -8.40 12.57 5.63
N LEU A 119 -9.62 12.60 6.17
CA LEU A 119 -10.70 11.62 5.92
C LEU A 119 -10.24 10.16 6.10
N ALA A 120 -9.27 9.92 6.97
CA ALA A 120 -8.88 8.58 7.40
C ALA A 120 -9.84 8.12 8.49
N VAL A 121 -10.34 6.88 8.41
CA VAL A 121 -11.23 6.33 9.43
C VAL A 121 -10.54 6.31 10.82
N ASP A 122 -9.20 6.15 10.86
CA ASP A 122 -8.39 6.25 12.08
C ASP A 122 -8.59 7.56 12.86
N GLN A 123 -8.95 8.66 12.19
CA GLN A 123 -9.20 9.94 12.86
C GLN A 123 -10.44 9.91 13.77
N PHE A 124 -11.44 9.08 13.45
CA PHE A 124 -12.64 8.99 14.28
C PHE A 124 -12.36 8.29 15.61
N PHE A 125 -11.46 7.29 15.62
CA PHE A 125 -11.04 6.62 16.85
C PHE A 125 -10.11 7.50 17.70
N ALA A 126 -9.19 8.24 17.09
CA ALA A 126 -8.29 9.15 17.80
C ALA A 126 -9.01 10.33 18.48
N ARG A 127 -10.16 10.78 17.95
CA ARG A 127 -10.96 11.87 18.53
C ARG A 127 -11.78 11.46 19.75
N GLN A 128 -12.17 10.20 19.89
CA GLN A 128 -12.98 9.77 21.05
C GLN A 128 -12.13 9.67 22.34
N GLY A 129 -10.84 9.31 22.21
CA GLY A 129 -9.93 9.23 23.37
C GLY A 129 -9.62 10.58 24.03
N SER A 130 -9.66 11.69 23.29
CA SER A 130 -9.42 13.04 23.83
C SER A 130 -10.64 13.63 24.55
N VAL A 131 -11.86 13.33 24.07
CA VAL A 131 -13.10 13.79 24.72
C VAL A 131 -13.31 13.08 26.06
N SER A 132 -13.02 11.79 26.16
CA SER A 132 -13.17 11.03 27.41
C SER A 132 -12.21 11.47 28.52
N ARG A 133 -11.01 11.98 28.17
CA ARG A 133 -10.02 12.50 29.14
C ARG A 133 -10.37 13.89 29.69
N ASN A 134 -11.03 14.74 28.90
CA ASN A 134 -11.48 16.06 29.35
C ASN A 134 -12.78 16.01 30.17
N ALA A 135 -13.57 14.94 30.05
CA ALA A 135 -14.78 14.74 30.85
C ALA A 135 -14.51 14.11 32.24
N SER A 136 -13.26 13.71 32.50
CA SER A 136 -12.83 13.07 33.75
C SER A 136 -11.80 13.90 34.54
N ALA A 137 -11.57 15.15 34.12
CA ALA A 137 -10.76 16.16 34.80
C ALA A 137 -11.66 17.32 35.24
#